data_AF-X1HRS0-F1
#
_entry.id   AF-X1HRS0-F1
#
_cell.length_a   1.000
_cell.length_b   1.000
_cell.length_c   1.000
_cell.angle_alpha   90.00
_cell.angle_beta   90.00
_cell.angle_gamma   90.00
#
_symmetry.space_group_name_H-M   'P 1'
#
loop_
_entity.id
_entity.type
_entity.pdbx_description
1 polymer ?
#
loop_
_entity_poly.entity_id
_entity_poly.type
_entity_poly.pdbx_seq_one_letter_code
_entity_poly.pdbx_strand_id
1 'polypeptide(L)'
;VYFITSMLITDFFNDIPNEIQLQTATIFAGMIGVGYILGNAVFARLGDILFRKNKRNRARLATLCLIFSIPFAIILLLSLQPISVIELKITYPETIPTDQLWTYIFRTIGAIFVAYPSYIIFFIFALMASMLGAGPVANRNAIMIDVNMPEHKGTSASFFKLSEQLSKGITLLISYTLISILGSVFNMLFVTVFFWFPAAILWYLASKNVEKDMTYKSRILSERKQVSLIDYIFEVEIQMDRAIQKVQDARYYIHTNQAKFNELLEDALKIFKFCEHEG
;
A
#
# COMPACT_ATOMS: atom_id res chain seq x y z
N VAL A 1 -14.12 -4.42 9.20
CA VAL A 1 -15.47 -4.92 8.89
C VAL A 1 -16.02 -5.72 10.06
N TYR A 2 -15.45 -6.89 10.41
CA TYR A 2 -15.93 -7.74 11.51
C TYR A 2 -16.29 -6.98 12.80
N PHE A 3 -15.33 -6.29 13.44
CA PHE A 3 -15.59 -5.57 14.70
C PHE A 3 -16.63 -4.45 14.58
N ILE A 4 -16.71 -3.79 13.42
CA ILE A 4 -17.72 -2.74 13.20
C ILE A 4 -19.10 -3.36 13.07
N THR A 5 -19.22 -4.45 12.31
CA THR A 5 -20.48 -5.20 12.18
C THR A 5 -20.93 -5.74 13.54
N SER A 6 -20.02 -6.32 14.32
CA SER A 6 -20.32 -6.76 15.68
C SER A 6 -20.79 -5.63 16.58
N MET A 7 -20.09 -4.49 16.58
CA MET A 7 -20.49 -3.30 17.36
C MET A 7 -21.88 -2.79 16.95
N LEU A 8 -22.15 -2.69 15.65
CA LEU A 8 -23.47 -2.25 15.16
C LEU A 8 -24.58 -3.19 15.61
N ILE A 9 -24.36 -4.50 15.57
CA ILE A 9 -25.34 -5.50 16.02
C ILE A 9 -25.59 -5.39 17.53
N THR A 10 -24.54 -5.41 18.34
CA THR A 10 -24.69 -5.51 19.80
C THR A 10 -25.18 -4.23 20.44
N ASP A 11 -24.66 -3.08 19.98
CA ASP A 11 -24.79 -1.82 20.72
C ASP A 11 -25.81 -0.86 20.06
N PHE A 12 -26.06 -1.00 18.75
CA PHE A 12 -26.84 -0.01 18.00
C PHE A 12 -28.09 -0.54 17.31
N PHE A 13 -28.06 -1.76 16.78
CA PHE A 13 -29.13 -2.38 15.98
C PHE A 13 -29.84 -3.51 16.73
N ASN A 14 -29.66 -3.61 18.06
CA ASN A 14 -30.19 -4.70 18.87
C ASN A 14 -31.72 -4.89 18.73
N ASP A 15 -32.45 -3.78 18.56
CA ASP A 15 -33.91 -3.81 18.44
C ASP A 15 -34.41 -4.27 17.06
N ILE A 16 -33.55 -4.30 16.03
CA ILE A 16 -33.91 -4.72 14.67
C ILE A 16 -34.09 -6.24 14.63
N PRO A 17 -35.09 -6.78 13.90
CA PRO A 17 -35.30 -8.23 13.79
C PRO A 17 -34.06 -8.99 13.35
N ASN A 18 -33.78 -10.11 14.03
CA ASN A 18 -32.56 -10.92 13.86
C ASN A 18 -32.33 -11.37 12.41
N GLU A 19 -33.40 -11.56 11.64
CA GLU A 19 -33.38 -12.03 10.24
C GLU A 19 -32.72 -11.03 9.28
N ILE A 20 -32.81 -9.73 9.59
CA ILE A 20 -32.31 -8.63 8.74
C ILE A 20 -31.19 -7.82 9.42
N GLN A 21 -31.00 -7.99 10.73
CA GLN A 21 -30.06 -7.23 11.54
C GLN A 21 -28.62 -7.35 11.04
N LEU A 22 -28.16 -8.58 10.76
CA LEU A 22 -26.80 -8.85 10.29
C LEU A 22 -26.52 -8.17 8.95
N GLN A 23 -27.42 -8.33 7.97
CA GLN A 23 -27.28 -7.79 6.63
C GLN A 23 -27.29 -6.25 6.67
N THR A 24 -28.17 -5.67 7.49
CA THR A 24 -28.22 -4.21 7.72
C THR A 24 -26.88 -3.72 8.29
N ALA A 25 -26.37 -4.35 9.35
CA ALA A 25 -25.07 -4.01 9.95
C ALA A 25 -23.89 -4.18 8.96
N THR A 26 -23.91 -5.23 8.13
CA THR A 26 -22.89 -5.45 7.10
C THR A 26 -22.93 -4.38 6.02
N ILE A 27 -24.11 -3.90 5.60
CA ILE A 27 -24.23 -2.80 4.63
C ILE A 27 -23.64 -1.51 5.22
N PHE A 28 -23.96 -1.18 6.47
CA PHE A 28 -23.36 -0.01 7.15
C PHE A 28 -21.85 -0.13 7.30
N ALA A 29 -21.33 -1.30 7.68
CA ALA A 29 -19.89 -1.54 7.72
C ALA A 29 -19.24 -1.50 6.32
N GLY A 30 -19.95 -1.97 5.30
CA GLY A 30 -19.52 -1.97 3.90
C GLY A 30 -19.42 -0.56 3.32
N MET A 31 -20.32 0.34 3.70
CA MET A 31 -20.27 1.76 3.34
C MET A 31 -18.96 2.42 3.80
N ILE A 32 -18.45 2.09 4.98
CA ILE A 32 -17.13 2.54 5.45
C ILE A 32 -16.03 2.02 4.52
N GLY A 33 -16.15 0.79 4.03
CA GLY A 33 -15.20 0.18 3.08
C GLY A 33 -15.12 0.91 1.74
N VAL A 34 -16.21 1.52 1.26
CA VAL A 34 -16.22 2.32 0.03
C VAL A 34 -15.26 3.51 0.14
N GLY A 35 -15.23 4.19 1.28
CA GLY A 35 -14.29 5.28 1.54
C GLY A 35 -12.83 4.85 1.39
N TYR A 36 -12.50 3.65 1.87
CA TYR A 36 -11.14 3.10 1.78
C TYR A 36 -10.71 2.84 0.33
N ILE A 37 -11.62 2.29 -0.49
CA ILE A 37 -11.37 2.02 -1.92
C ILE A 37 -11.12 3.34 -2.66
N LEU A 38 -12.00 4.32 -2.46
CA LEU A 38 -11.87 5.65 -3.06
C LEU A 38 -10.58 6.34 -2.60
N GLY A 39 -10.27 6.24 -1.30
CA GLY A 39 -9.05 6.80 -0.72
C GLY A 39 -7.79 6.24 -1.34
N ASN A 40 -7.72 4.92 -1.53
CA ASN A 40 -6.57 4.29 -2.18
C ASN A 40 -6.34 4.84 -3.60
N ALA A 41 -7.40 4.95 -4.42
CA ALA A 41 -7.27 5.46 -5.78
C ALA A 41 -6.84 6.94 -5.80
N VAL A 42 -7.48 7.78 -4.98
CA VAL A 42 -7.21 9.21 -4.92
C VAL A 42 -5.81 9.50 -4.35
N PHE A 43 -5.46 8.89 -3.21
CA PHE A 43 -4.19 9.17 -2.54
C PHE A 43 -2.98 8.51 -3.19
N ALA A 44 -3.15 7.43 -3.96
CA ALA A 44 -2.08 6.91 -4.81
C ALA A 44 -1.69 7.95 -5.88
N ARG A 45 -2.68 8.47 -6.62
CA ARG A 45 -2.44 9.49 -7.65
C ARG A 45 -1.92 10.81 -7.07
N LEU A 46 -2.52 11.26 -5.96
CA LEU A 46 -2.09 12.48 -5.27
C LEU A 46 -0.64 12.34 -4.76
N GLY A 47 -0.30 11.17 -4.22
CA GLY A 47 1.04 10.85 -3.75
C GLY A 47 2.09 10.96 -4.86
N ASP A 48 1.80 10.47 -6.06
CA ASP A 48 2.68 10.59 -7.22
C ASP A 48 2.88 12.02 -7.69
N ILE A 49 1.81 12.83 -7.71
CA ILE A 49 1.91 14.25 -8.08
C ILE A 49 2.77 15.02 -7.07
N LEU A 50 2.56 14.77 -5.78
CA LEU A 50 3.30 15.44 -4.71
C LEU A 50 4.76 15.00 -4.66
N PHE A 51 5.03 13.73 -4.98
CA PHE A 51 6.37 13.17 -5.05
C PHE A 51 7.25 13.87 -6.11
N ARG A 52 6.67 14.22 -7.27
CA ARG A 52 7.39 14.95 -8.32
C ARG A 52 7.89 16.32 -7.87
N LYS A 53 7.17 16.99 -6.96
CA LYS A 53 7.60 18.29 -6.40
C LYS A 53 8.67 18.13 -5.34
N ASN A 54 8.52 17.16 -4.44
CA ASN A 54 9.51 16.84 -3.43
C ASN A 54 9.36 15.39 -2.99
N LYS A 55 10.47 14.64 -2.98
CA LYS A 55 10.51 13.21 -2.62
C LYS A 55 9.94 12.95 -1.21
N ARG A 56 10.08 13.89 -0.27
CA ARG A 56 9.51 13.80 1.09
C ARG A 56 7.99 13.89 1.12
N ASN A 57 7.37 14.54 0.14
CA ASN A 57 5.95 14.88 0.21
C ASN A 57 5.04 13.66 0.17
N ARG A 58 5.47 12.55 -0.45
CA ARG A 58 4.71 11.30 -0.44
C ARG A 58 4.57 10.73 0.99
N ALA A 59 5.66 10.75 1.76
CA ALA A 59 5.64 10.33 3.16
C ALA A 59 4.89 11.33 4.06
N ARG A 60 5.04 12.64 3.81
CA ARG A 60 4.28 13.67 4.53
C ARG A 60 2.78 13.57 4.31
N LEU A 61 2.35 13.25 3.08
CA LEU A 61 0.95 13.00 2.77
C LEU A 61 0.40 11.87 3.65
N ALA A 62 1.10 10.74 3.71
CA ALA A 62 0.71 9.62 4.57
C ALA A 62 0.57 10.04 6.05
N THR A 63 1.53 10.81 6.57
CA THR A 63 1.46 11.36 7.94
C THR A 63 0.23 12.24 8.13
N LEU A 64 -0.02 13.21 7.24
CA LEU A 64 -1.16 14.13 7.35
C LEU A 64 -2.49 13.39 7.28
N CYS A 65 -2.63 12.48 6.32
CA CYS A 65 -3.82 11.64 6.17
C CYS A 65 -4.12 10.87 7.47
N LEU A 66 -3.12 10.29 8.10
CA LEU A 66 -3.30 9.51 9.32
C LEU A 66 -3.57 10.38 10.57
N ILE A 67 -2.99 11.58 10.64
CA ILE A 67 -3.31 12.55 11.71
C ILE A 67 -4.76 13.02 11.59
N PHE A 68 -5.20 13.37 10.38
CA PHE A 68 -6.57 13.80 10.16
C PHE A 68 -7.58 12.66 10.32
N SER A 69 -7.24 11.42 9.98
CA SER A 69 -8.18 10.30 10.14
C SER A 69 -8.61 10.07 11.59
N ILE A 70 -7.78 10.44 12.59
CA ILE A 70 -8.09 10.29 14.02
C ILE A 70 -9.34 11.09 14.45
N PRO A 71 -9.39 12.43 14.33
CA PRO A 71 -10.59 13.19 14.71
C PRO A 71 -11.81 12.79 13.89
N PHE A 72 -11.65 12.48 12.59
CA PHE A 72 -12.78 11.99 11.78
C PHE A 72 -13.31 10.64 12.30
N ALA A 73 -12.44 9.72 12.71
CA ALA A 73 -12.82 8.44 13.30
C ALA A 73 -13.46 8.56 14.68
N ILE A 74 -13.04 9.55 15.48
CA ILE A 74 -13.69 9.84 16.78
C ILE A 74 -15.10 10.40 16.56
N ILE A 75 -15.26 11.39 15.68
CA ILE A 75 -16.57 11.97 15.35
C ILE A 75 -17.51 10.90 14.78
N LEU A 76 -16.98 10.03 13.91
CA LEU A 76 -17.69 8.87 13.39
C LEU A 76 -18.29 8.02 14.52
N LEU A 77 -17.47 7.60 15.50
CA LEU A 77 -17.94 6.72 16.58
C LEU A 77 -18.94 7.44 17.49
N LEU A 78 -18.70 8.70 17.82
CA LEU A 78 -19.60 9.49 18.67
C LEU A 78 -20.93 9.85 18.00
N SER A 79 -20.99 9.81 16.66
CA SER A 79 -22.20 10.09 15.91
C SER A 79 -23.21 8.94 15.90
N LEU A 80 -22.83 7.74 16.35
CA LEU A 80 -23.73 6.60 16.41
C LEU A 80 -24.66 6.70 17.62
N GLN A 81 -25.93 6.39 17.40
CA GLN A 81 -26.96 6.34 18.43
C GLN A 81 -27.75 5.03 18.32
N PRO A 82 -28.14 4.42 19.46
CA PRO A 82 -28.90 3.18 19.44
C PRO A 82 -30.27 3.41 18.78
N ILE A 83 -30.65 2.48 17.92
CA ILE A 83 -31.86 2.56 17.11
C ILE A 83 -32.99 1.85 17.83
N SER A 84 -34.14 2.51 17.93
CA SER A 84 -35.37 1.90 18.41
C SER A 84 -36.35 1.65 17.26
N VAL A 85 -36.98 0.47 17.26
CA VAL A 85 -37.98 0.09 16.24
C VAL A 85 -39.23 0.98 16.27
N ILE A 86 -39.55 1.53 17.44
CA ILE A 86 -40.71 2.40 17.63
C ILE A 86 -40.55 3.70 16.81
N GLU A 87 -39.36 4.30 16.83
CA GLU A 87 -39.09 5.55 16.12
C GLU A 87 -39.00 5.35 14.60
N LEU A 88 -38.64 4.15 14.13
CA LEU A 88 -38.60 3.79 12.71
C LEU A 88 -39.99 3.77 12.06
N LYS A 89 -41.08 3.66 12.85
CA LYS A 89 -42.47 3.55 12.37
C LYS A 89 -42.67 2.44 11.33
N ILE A 90 -41.89 1.37 11.42
CA ILE A 90 -42.01 0.16 10.59
C ILE A 90 -42.64 -0.93 11.45
N THR A 91 -43.75 -1.49 10.97
CA THR A 91 -44.32 -2.71 11.54
C THR A 91 -43.63 -3.90 10.90
N TYR A 92 -42.88 -4.66 11.69
CA TYR A 92 -42.28 -5.91 11.26
C TYR A 92 -43.24 -7.08 11.56
N PRO A 93 -43.41 -8.05 10.63
CA PRO A 93 -44.11 -9.30 10.94
C PRO A 93 -43.27 -10.15 11.90
N GLU A 94 -43.90 -11.09 12.62
CA GLU A 94 -43.21 -12.00 13.56
C GLU A 94 -42.13 -12.85 12.89
N THR A 95 -42.33 -13.20 11.62
CA THR A 95 -41.31 -13.82 10.77
C THR A 95 -41.31 -13.12 9.41
N ILE A 96 -40.14 -12.66 8.97
CA ILE A 96 -39.99 -12.00 7.67
C ILE A 96 -39.87 -13.10 6.60
N PRO A 97 -40.82 -13.19 5.64
CA PRO A 97 -40.74 -14.21 4.61
C PRO A 97 -39.59 -13.90 3.64
N THR A 98 -38.98 -14.97 3.12
CA THR A 98 -37.69 -14.92 2.40
C THR A 98 -37.76 -14.14 1.08
N ASP A 99 -38.93 -14.07 0.47
CA ASP A 99 -39.23 -13.33 -0.75
C ASP A 99 -39.21 -11.80 -0.53
N GLN A 100 -39.56 -11.34 0.66
CA GLN A 100 -39.67 -9.90 1.00
C GLN A 100 -38.47 -9.35 1.77
N LEU A 101 -37.48 -10.20 2.08
CA LEU A 101 -36.35 -9.87 2.94
C LEU A 101 -35.60 -8.61 2.48
N TRP A 102 -35.28 -8.51 1.19
CA TRP A 102 -34.59 -7.34 0.63
C TRP A 102 -35.40 -6.05 0.74
N THR A 103 -36.72 -6.13 0.55
CA THR A 103 -37.63 -4.98 0.67
C THR A 103 -37.60 -4.42 2.10
N TYR A 104 -37.63 -5.30 3.10
CA TYR A 104 -37.52 -4.89 4.50
C TYR A 104 -36.14 -4.31 4.81
N ILE A 105 -35.03 -4.90 4.34
CA ILE A 105 -33.69 -4.33 4.51
C ILE A 105 -33.62 -2.90 3.98
N PHE A 106 -34.00 -2.67 2.72
CA PHE A 106 -33.92 -1.34 2.11
C PHE A 106 -34.85 -0.34 2.80
N ARG A 107 -36.04 -0.77 3.20
CA ARG A 107 -36.99 0.07 3.94
C ARG A 107 -36.44 0.45 5.31
N THR A 108 -35.86 -0.50 6.04
CA THR A 108 -35.22 -0.27 7.34
C THR A 108 -34.08 0.72 7.19
N ILE A 109 -33.15 0.51 6.24
CA ILE A 109 -32.04 1.45 6.00
C ILE A 109 -32.56 2.85 5.65
N GLY A 110 -33.54 2.96 4.76
CA GLY A 110 -34.14 4.25 4.40
C GLY A 110 -34.78 4.94 5.61
N ALA A 111 -35.50 4.20 6.45
CA ALA A 111 -36.11 4.73 7.66
C ALA A 111 -35.07 5.15 8.71
N ILE A 112 -33.93 4.45 8.82
CA ILE A 112 -32.84 4.83 9.73
C ILE A 112 -32.32 6.23 9.38
N PHE A 113 -32.08 6.51 8.09
CA PHE A 113 -31.60 7.83 7.67
C PHE A 113 -32.62 8.96 7.88
N VAL A 114 -33.91 8.65 7.81
CA VAL A 114 -34.99 9.63 8.03
C VAL A 114 -35.23 9.88 9.52
N ALA A 115 -35.27 8.81 10.32
CA ALA A 115 -35.53 8.88 11.76
C ALA A 115 -34.31 9.40 12.55
N TYR A 116 -33.10 9.05 12.12
CA TYR A 116 -31.86 9.42 12.78
C TYR A 116 -30.91 10.17 11.82
N PRO A 117 -31.02 11.51 11.72
CA PRO A 117 -30.12 12.33 10.91
C PRO A 117 -28.64 12.20 11.32
N SER A 118 -28.37 11.77 12.55
CA SER A 118 -27.02 11.43 13.04
C SER A 118 -26.33 10.37 12.19
N TYR A 119 -27.07 9.46 11.54
CA TYR A 119 -26.49 8.46 10.63
C TYR A 119 -25.98 9.07 9.31
N ILE A 120 -26.46 10.24 8.91
CA ILE A 120 -25.92 10.98 7.76
C ILE A 120 -24.53 11.53 8.10
N ILE A 121 -24.39 12.11 9.31
CA ILE A 121 -23.11 12.60 9.82
C ILE A 121 -22.14 11.42 9.96
N PHE A 122 -22.59 10.32 10.57
CA PHE A 122 -21.84 9.06 10.61
C PHE A 122 -21.33 8.66 9.23
N PHE A 123 -22.17 8.67 8.19
CA PHE A 123 -21.77 8.25 6.85
C PHE A 123 -20.71 9.18 6.23
N ILE A 124 -20.87 10.50 6.36
CA ILE A 124 -19.91 11.47 5.82
C ILE A 124 -18.55 11.32 6.52
N PHE A 125 -18.55 11.27 7.85
CA PHE A 125 -17.33 11.12 8.63
C PHE A 125 -16.71 9.72 8.48
N ALA A 126 -17.52 8.67 8.28
CA ALA A 126 -17.05 7.33 7.95
C ALA A 126 -16.27 7.33 6.65
N LEU A 127 -16.85 7.93 5.61
CA LEU A 127 -16.23 8.01 4.31
C LEU A 127 -14.91 8.78 4.40
N MET A 128 -14.90 9.94 5.06
CA MET A 128 -13.68 10.75 5.24
C MET A 128 -12.61 10.05 6.07
N ALA A 129 -12.96 9.49 7.23
CA ALA A 129 -12.02 8.77 8.09
C ALA A 129 -11.39 7.58 7.36
N SER A 130 -12.22 6.80 6.67
CA SER A 130 -11.79 5.62 5.91
C SER A 130 -10.93 5.99 4.70
N MET A 131 -11.32 7.04 3.97
CA MET A 131 -10.57 7.56 2.83
C MET A 131 -9.19 8.04 3.26
N LEU A 132 -9.12 8.86 4.32
CA LEU A 132 -7.86 9.37 4.88
C LEU A 132 -7.00 8.24 5.45
N GLY A 133 -7.61 7.26 6.13
CA GLY A 133 -6.90 6.07 6.62
C GLY A 133 -6.23 5.24 5.52
N ALA A 134 -6.67 5.34 4.27
CA ALA A 134 -6.05 4.68 3.13
C ALA A 134 -4.73 5.35 2.67
N GLY A 135 -4.51 6.63 3.00
CA GLY A 135 -3.35 7.41 2.52
C GLY A 135 -1.98 6.74 2.74
N PRO A 136 -1.65 6.27 3.95
CA PRO A 136 -0.43 5.52 4.22
C PRO A 136 -0.33 4.21 3.44
N VAL A 137 -1.43 3.47 3.32
CA VAL A 137 -1.43 2.16 2.66
C VAL A 137 -1.19 2.32 1.16
N ALA A 138 -1.85 3.29 0.53
CA ALA A 138 -1.69 3.61 -0.89
C ALA A 138 -0.23 3.94 -1.25
N ASN A 139 0.49 4.62 -0.34
CA ASN A 139 1.83 5.13 -0.59
C ASN A 139 2.97 4.24 -0.06
N ARG A 140 2.68 3.30 0.85
CA ARG A 140 3.67 2.41 1.50
C ARG A 140 4.54 1.67 0.49
N ASN A 141 3.93 1.00 -0.48
CA ASN A 141 4.65 0.14 -1.41
C ASN A 141 5.59 0.94 -2.33
N ALA A 142 5.15 2.12 -2.76
CA ALA A 142 5.97 3.00 -3.59
C ALA A 142 7.21 3.49 -2.83
N ILE A 143 7.03 3.95 -1.60
CA ILE A 143 8.15 4.42 -0.74
C ILE A 143 9.14 3.27 -0.47
N MET A 144 8.64 2.08 -0.19
CA MET A 144 9.48 0.90 0.03
C MET A 144 10.35 0.57 -1.20
N ILE A 145 9.81 0.63 -2.40
CA ILE A 145 10.56 0.35 -3.64
C ILE A 145 11.60 1.45 -3.91
N ASP A 146 11.22 2.70 -3.63
CA ASP A 146 12.04 3.87 -3.91
C ASP A 146 13.25 3.96 -2.99
N VAL A 147 13.12 3.55 -1.73
CA VAL A 147 14.22 3.58 -0.75
C VAL A 147 15.16 2.39 -0.87
N ASN A 148 14.64 1.19 -1.18
CA ASN A 148 15.45 -0.02 -1.14
C ASN A 148 16.27 -0.26 -2.43
N MET A 149 17.47 -0.80 -2.24
CA MET A 149 18.35 -1.30 -3.31
C MET A 149 17.71 -2.51 -4.02
N PRO A 150 17.90 -2.70 -5.35
CA PRO A 150 17.30 -3.80 -6.12
C PRO A 150 17.48 -5.19 -5.49
N GLU A 151 18.66 -5.45 -4.93
CA GLU A 151 19.05 -6.73 -4.32
C GLU A 151 18.23 -7.07 -3.07
N HIS A 152 17.73 -6.05 -2.37
CA HIS A 152 17.01 -6.22 -1.11
C HIS A 152 15.51 -5.99 -1.24
N LYS A 153 15.00 -5.56 -2.41
CA LYS A 153 13.56 -5.28 -2.62
C LYS A 153 12.68 -6.48 -2.28
N GLY A 154 13.08 -7.68 -2.69
CA GLY A 154 12.34 -8.92 -2.41
C GLY A 154 12.29 -9.22 -0.91
N THR A 155 13.45 -9.19 -0.24
CA THR A 155 13.56 -9.43 1.20
C THR A 155 12.76 -8.41 2.02
N SER A 156 12.88 -7.12 1.70
CA SER A 156 12.09 -6.07 2.37
C SER A 156 10.60 -6.28 2.17
N ALA A 157 10.15 -6.59 0.95
CA ALA A 157 8.74 -6.87 0.68
C ALA A 157 8.23 -8.08 1.49
N SER A 158 9.01 -9.15 1.60
CA SER A 158 8.68 -10.32 2.41
C SER A 158 8.58 -9.99 3.90
N PHE A 159 9.50 -9.20 4.45
CA PHE A 159 9.43 -8.74 5.85
C PHE A 159 8.18 -7.89 6.11
N PHE A 160 7.83 -6.98 5.19
CA PHE A 160 6.59 -6.20 5.30
C PHE A 160 5.35 -7.09 5.26
N LYS A 161 5.31 -8.10 4.39
CA LYS A 161 4.20 -9.05 4.31
C LYS A 161 4.09 -9.90 5.57
N LEU A 162 5.21 -10.41 6.09
CA LEU A 162 5.26 -11.15 7.33
C LEU A 162 4.75 -10.30 8.50
N SER A 163 5.26 -9.07 8.63
CA SER A 163 4.83 -8.12 9.64
C SER A 163 3.33 -7.85 9.55
N GLU A 164 2.79 -7.65 8.34
CA GLU A 164 1.35 -7.43 8.13
C GLU A 164 0.50 -8.62 8.60
N GLN A 165 0.93 -9.85 8.35
CA GLN A 165 0.20 -11.05 8.79
C GLN A 165 0.30 -11.26 10.30
N LEU A 166 1.49 -11.06 10.89
CA LEU A 166 1.66 -11.11 12.34
C LEU A 166 0.79 -10.05 13.03
N SER A 167 0.76 -8.83 12.50
CA SER A 167 -0.10 -7.76 13.03
C SER A 167 -1.58 -8.13 12.98
N LYS A 168 -2.08 -8.79 11.93
CA LYS A 168 -3.48 -9.24 11.86
C LYS A 168 -3.81 -10.25 12.96
N GLY A 169 -2.92 -11.20 13.22
CA GLY A 169 -3.07 -12.17 14.31
C GLY A 169 -3.05 -11.50 15.69
N ILE A 170 -2.05 -10.63 15.93
CA ILE A 170 -1.92 -9.87 17.18
C ILE A 170 -3.13 -8.95 17.40
N THR A 171 -3.67 -8.34 16.34
CA THR A 171 -4.85 -7.47 16.43
C THR A 171 -6.04 -8.21 17.02
N LEU A 172 -6.32 -9.44 16.60
CA LEU A 172 -7.45 -10.21 17.15
C LEU A 172 -7.27 -10.50 18.65
N LEU A 173 -6.06 -10.86 19.06
CA LEU A 173 -5.74 -11.13 20.47
C LEU A 173 -5.88 -9.86 21.32
N ILE A 174 -5.31 -8.75 20.86
CA ILE A 174 -5.44 -7.43 21.51
C ILE A 174 -6.90 -6.99 21.57
N SER A 175 -7.65 -7.13 20.47
CA SER A 175 -9.06 -6.77 20.43
C SER A 175 -9.88 -7.58 21.42
N TYR A 176 -9.67 -8.90 21.52
CA TYR A 176 -10.37 -9.74 22.49
C TYR A 176 -10.05 -9.33 23.94
N THR A 177 -8.78 -9.10 24.27
CA THR A 177 -8.40 -8.67 25.62
C THR A 177 -8.98 -7.30 25.98
N LEU A 178 -8.96 -6.35 25.04
CA LEU A 178 -9.61 -5.04 25.22
C LEU A 178 -11.12 -5.15 25.41
N ILE A 179 -11.82 -5.98 24.62
CA ILE A 179 -13.26 -6.23 24.80
C ILE A 179 -13.52 -6.81 26.20
N SER A 180 -12.72 -7.78 26.64
CA SER A 180 -12.89 -8.41 27.95
C SER A 180 -12.65 -7.44 29.12
N ILE A 181 -11.77 -6.45 28.96
CA ILE A 181 -11.46 -5.46 30.02
C ILE A 181 -12.47 -4.31 29.99
N LEU A 182 -12.83 -3.81 28.81
CA LEU A 182 -13.67 -2.63 28.63
C LEU A 182 -15.18 -2.92 28.54
N GLY A 183 -15.56 -4.20 28.44
CA GLY A 183 -16.94 -4.68 28.48
C GLY A 183 -17.80 -4.40 27.24
N SER A 184 -17.28 -3.71 26.22
CA SER A 184 -18.00 -3.39 24.99
C SER A 184 -17.06 -3.32 23.79
N VAL A 185 -17.59 -3.70 22.62
CA VAL A 185 -16.89 -3.58 21.33
C VAL A 185 -16.70 -2.11 20.96
N PHE A 186 -17.65 -1.23 21.29
CA PHE A 186 -17.54 0.21 21.09
C PHE A 186 -16.32 0.79 21.83
N ASN A 187 -16.18 0.48 23.12
CA ASN A 187 -15.05 0.98 23.93
C ASN A 187 -13.70 0.49 23.39
N MET A 188 -13.63 -0.77 22.95
CA MET A 188 -12.44 -1.29 22.29
C MET A 188 -12.12 -0.52 21.01
N LEU A 189 -13.10 -0.31 20.13
CA LEU A 189 -12.89 0.45 18.89
C LEU A 189 -12.44 1.89 19.18
N PHE A 190 -13.07 2.56 20.15
CA PHE A 190 -12.69 3.90 20.59
C PHE A 190 -11.23 3.98 21.07
N VAL A 191 -10.79 3.02 21.90
CA VAL A 191 -9.40 2.95 22.37
C VAL A 191 -8.43 2.65 21.24
N THR A 192 -8.79 1.76 20.30
CA THR A 192 -7.88 1.41 19.18
C THR A 192 -7.60 2.57 18.22
N VAL A 193 -8.49 3.56 18.11
CA VAL A 193 -8.23 4.77 17.31
C VAL A 193 -6.97 5.50 17.79
N PHE A 194 -6.67 5.47 19.09
CA PHE A 194 -5.45 6.09 19.63
C PHE A 194 -4.16 5.38 19.22
N PHE A 195 -4.21 4.11 18.81
CA PHE A 195 -3.03 3.42 18.25
C PHE A 195 -2.59 3.98 16.89
N TRP A 196 -3.40 4.82 16.25
CA TRP A 196 -2.97 5.57 15.08
C TRP A 196 -1.95 6.67 15.45
N PHE A 197 -1.97 7.18 16.68
CA PHE A 197 -1.04 8.24 17.08
C PHE A 197 0.45 7.81 17.03
N PRO A 198 0.86 6.66 17.63
CA PRO A 198 2.21 6.12 17.41
C PRO A 198 2.55 5.88 15.93
N ALA A 199 1.60 5.40 15.13
CA ALA A 199 1.81 5.19 13.70
C ALA A 199 2.07 6.50 12.95
N ALA A 200 1.38 7.59 13.31
CA ALA A 200 1.61 8.92 12.75
C ALA A 200 3.05 9.40 13.02
N ILE A 201 3.52 9.21 14.25
CA ILE A 201 4.88 9.56 14.66
C ILE A 201 5.92 8.79 13.84
N LEU A 202 5.74 7.47 13.69
CA LEU A 202 6.65 6.65 12.88
C LEU A 202 6.69 7.10 11.42
N TRP A 203 5.54 7.43 10.84
CA TRP A 203 5.46 7.98 9.47
C TRP A 203 6.13 9.35 9.36
N TYR A 204 5.97 10.20 10.37
CA TYR A 204 6.63 11.50 10.41
C TYR A 204 8.16 11.34 10.44
N LEU A 205 8.68 10.43 11.27
CA LEU A 205 10.11 10.12 11.32
C LEU A 205 10.62 9.57 9.97
N ALA A 206 9.87 8.65 9.36
CA ALA A 206 10.19 8.14 8.03
C ALA A 206 10.26 9.27 6.98
N SER A 207 9.35 10.25 7.05
CA SER A 207 9.33 11.38 6.12
C SER A 207 10.57 12.27 6.17
N LYS A 208 11.30 12.29 7.29
CA LYS A 208 12.55 13.06 7.44
C LYS A 208 13.74 12.37 6.79
N ASN A 209 13.76 11.04 6.79
CA ASN A 209 14.90 10.25 6.33
C ASN A 209 14.75 9.79 4.88
N VAL A 210 13.51 9.62 4.39
CA VAL A 210 13.22 9.04 3.07
C VAL A 210 14.00 9.69 1.92
N GLU A 211 14.15 11.02 1.92
CA GLU A 211 14.89 11.70 0.85
C GLU A 211 16.39 11.38 0.91
N LYS A 212 16.97 11.35 2.11
CA LYS A 212 18.39 11.01 2.29
C LYS A 212 18.64 9.59 1.78
N ASP A 213 17.79 8.64 2.14
CA ASP A 213 17.94 7.25 1.74
C ASP A 213 17.79 7.07 0.22
N MET A 214 16.84 7.78 -0.39
CA MET A 214 16.69 7.79 -1.85
C MET A 214 17.89 8.42 -2.57
N THR A 215 18.47 9.50 -2.04
CA THR A 215 19.68 10.10 -2.61
C THR A 215 20.90 9.18 -2.47
N TYR A 216 21.03 8.51 -1.33
CA TYR A 216 22.10 7.54 -1.08
C TYR A 216 22.04 6.37 -2.06
N LYS A 217 20.86 5.77 -2.24
CA LYS A 217 20.61 4.73 -3.25
C LYS A 217 20.98 5.23 -4.66
N SER A 218 20.51 6.42 -5.04
CA SER A 218 20.80 6.98 -6.36
C SER A 218 22.30 7.14 -6.60
N ARG A 219 23.06 7.54 -5.57
CA ARG A 219 24.51 7.69 -5.63
C ARG A 219 25.20 6.36 -5.87
N ILE A 220 24.84 5.31 -5.11
CA ILE A 220 25.40 3.96 -5.29
C ILE A 220 25.12 3.43 -6.71
N LEU A 221 23.90 3.63 -7.20
CA LEU A 221 23.54 3.17 -8.55
C LEU A 221 24.29 3.93 -9.64
N SER A 222 24.55 5.23 -9.46
CA SER A 222 25.38 5.99 -10.41
C SER A 222 26.84 5.55 -10.38
N GLU A 223 27.40 5.28 -9.19
CA GLU A 223 28.78 4.78 -9.04
C GLU A 223 28.94 3.43 -9.76
N ARG A 224 28.00 2.49 -9.55
CA ARG A 224 28.03 1.18 -10.21
C ARG A 224 27.90 1.26 -11.72
N LYS A 225 27.09 2.19 -12.22
CA LYS A 225 26.96 2.42 -13.67
C LYS A 225 28.28 2.94 -14.27
N GLN A 226 28.99 3.81 -13.55
CA GLN A 226 30.29 4.31 -13.99
C GLN A 226 31.35 3.21 -14.01
N VAL A 227 31.43 2.38 -12.96
CA VAL A 227 32.35 1.24 -12.92
C VAL A 227 32.09 0.29 -14.09
N SER A 228 30.82 -0.06 -14.33
CA SER A 228 30.44 -0.93 -15.45
C SER A 228 30.82 -0.34 -16.82
N LEU A 229 30.81 0.98 -16.97
CA LEU A 229 31.20 1.64 -18.22
C LEU A 229 32.72 1.67 -18.39
N ILE A 230 33.48 1.83 -17.29
CA ILE A 230 34.94 1.75 -17.30
C ILE A 230 35.38 0.32 -17.63
N ASP A 231 34.78 -0.68 -16.99
CA ASP A 231 35.06 -2.10 -17.26
C ASP A 231 34.79 -2.43 -18.73
N TYR A 232 33.68 -1.92 -19.28
CA TYR A 232 33.33 -2.07 -20.69
C TYR A 232 34.38 -1.46 -21.62
N ILE A 233 34.80 -0.22 -21.38
CA ILE A 233 35.84 0.45 -22.18
C ILE A 233 37.15 -0.35 -22.12
N PHE A 234 37.53 -0.81 -20.92
CA PHE A 234 38.75 -1.57 -20.72
C PHE A 234 38.72 -2.93 -21.42
N GLU A 235 37.56 -3.59 -21.43
CA GLU A 235 37.36 -4.84 -22.15
C GLU A 235 37.51 -4.64 -23.67
N VAL A 236 36.90 -3.58 -24.22
CA VAL A 236 37.06 -3.23 -25.65
C VAL A 236 38.52 -2.91 -25.99
N GLU A 237 39.22 -2.16 -25.13
CA GLU A 237 40.64 -1.83 -25.29
C GLU A 237 41.53 -3.09 -25.34
N ILE A 238 41.36 -4.02 -24.39
CA ILE A 238 42.10 -5.29 -24.37
C ILE A 238 41.85 -6.11 -25.63
N GLN A 239 40.59 -6.19 -26.10
CA GLN A 239 40.28 -6.92 -27.33
C GLN A 239 40.95 -6.27 -28.54
N MET A 240 40.97 -4.94 -28.61
CA MET A 240 41.62 -4.21 -29.69
C MET A 240 43.14 -4.44 -29.71
N ASP A 241 43.80 -4.42 -28.55
CA ASP A 241 45.22 -4.76 -28.43
C ASP A 241 45.51 -6.20 -28.85
N ARG A 242 44.65 -7.15 -28.48
CA ARG A 242 44.78 -8.56 -28.89
C ARG A 242 44.64 -8.73 -30.40
N ALA A 243 43.75 -7.97 -31.03
CA ALA A 243 43.59 -7.96 -32.48
C ALA A 243 44.84 -7.38 -33.16
N ILE A 244 45.39 -6.26 -32.66
CA ILE A 244 46.64 -5.67 -33.13
C ILE A 244 47.78 -6.68 -33.01
N GLN A 245 47.90 -7.36 -31.87
CA GLN A 245 48.93 -8.38 -31.65
C GLN A 245 48.80 -9.54 -32.64
N LYS A 246 47.59 -10.04 -32.91
CA LYS A 246 47.36 -11.08 -33.93
C LYS A 246 47.79 -10.62 -35.33
N VAL A 247 47.55 -9.35 -35.69
CA VAL A 247 48.03 -8.78 -36.96
C VAL A 247 49.56 -8.68 -37.00
N GLN A 248 50.19 -8.29 -35.89
CA GLN A 248 51.64 -8.25 -35.78
C GLN A 248 52.26 -9.64 -35.90
N ASP A 249 51.70 -10.63 -35.19
CA ASP A 249 52.15 -12.03 -35.20
C ASP A 249 51.99 -12.67 -36.58
N ALA A 250 50.92 -12.31 -37.30
CA ALA A 250 50.69 -12.80 -38.67
C ALA A 250 51.88 -12.46 -39.60
N ARG A 251 52.55 -11.32 -39.41
CA ARG A 251 53.70 -10.92 -40.27
C ARG A 251 54.81 -11.96 -40.31
N TYR A 252 55.04 -12.70 -39.24
CA TYR A 252 56.08 -13.74 -39.18
C TYR A 252 55.75 -14.99 -40.00
N TYR A 253 54.48 -15.20 -40.35
CA TYR A 253 54.00 -16.40 -41.04
C TYR A 253 53.75 -16.20 -42.54
N ILE A 254 53.90 -14.97 -43.06
CA ILE A 254 53.62 -14.60 -44.46
C ILE A 254 54.32 -15.51 -45.47
N HIS A 255 55.57 -15.89 -45.22
CA HIS A 255 56.37 -16.68 -46.16
C HIS A 255 56.55 -18.15 -45.73
N THR A 256 56.26 -18.48 -44.47
CA THR A 256 56.52 -19.80 -43.88
C THR A 256 55.27 -20.66 -43.76
N ASN A 257 54.11 -20.07 -43.44
CA ASN A 257 52.86 -20.82 -43.28
C ASN A 257 51.63 -19.95 -43.61
N GLN A 258 51.19 -20.04 -44.86
CA GLN A 258 50.06 -19.27 -45.39
C GLN A 258 48.74 -19.55 -44.65
N ALA A 259 48.51 -20.79 -44.23
CA ALA A 259 47.28 -21.17 -43.54
C ALA A 259 47.18 -20.47 -42.17
N LYS A 260 48.28 -20.48 -41.41
CA LYS A 260 48.36 -19.82 -40.10
C LYS A 260 48.31 -18.29 -40.21
N PHE A 261 48.87 -17.72 -41.27
CA PHE A 261 48.74 -16.29 -41.58
C PHE A 261 47.27 -15.87 -41.76
N ASN A 262 46.52 -16.60 -42.59
CA ASN A 262 45.11 -16.31 -42.85
C ASN A 262 44.25 -16.51 -41.60
N GLU A 263 44.51 -17.55 -40.80
CA GLU A 263 43.82 -17.81 -39.54
C GLU A 263 43.96 -16.65 -38.54
N LEU A 264 45.18 -16.15 -38.35
CA LEU A 264 45.45 -15.02 -37.44
C LEU A 264 44.77 -13.72 -37.89
N LEU A 265 44.74 -13.47 -39.20
CA LEU A 265 44.07 -12.31 -39.79
C LEU A 265 42.54 -12.40 -39.70
N GLU A 266 41.95 -13.57 -39.97
CA GLU A 266 40.51 -13.78 -39.80
C GLU A 266 40.09 -13.61 -38.34
N ASP A 267 40.88 -14.11 -37.40
CA ASP A 267 40.64 -13.90 -35.98
C ASP A 267 40.73 -12.43 -35.58
N ALA A 268 41.76 -11.72 -36.04
CA ALA A 268 41.87 -10.28 -35.79
C ALA A 268 40.68 -9.50 -36.38
N LEU A 269 40.24 -9.85 -37.60
CA LEU A 269 39.07 -9.27 -38.25
C LEU A 269 37.77 -9.52 -37.48
N LYS A 270 37.59 -10.73 -36.91
CA LYS A 270 36.43 -11.01 -36.05
C LYS A 270 36.43 -10.13 -34.81
N ILE A 271 37.58 -9.96 -34.18
CA ILE A 271 37.72 -9.12 -32.98
C ILE A 271 37.48 -7.65 -33.33
N PHE A 272 38.05 -7.13 -34.42
CA PHE A 272 37.81 -5.75 -34.85
C PHE A 272 36.33 -5.50 -35.19
N LYS A 273 35.66 -6.44 -35.88
CA LYS A 273 34.22 -6.33 -36.16
C LYS A 273 33.39 -6.33 -34.88
N PHE A 274 33.80 -7.11 -33.88
CA PHE A 274 33.15 -7.09 -32.56
C PHE A 274 33.34 -5.72 -31.89
N CYS A 275 34.57 -5.20 -31.83
CA CYS A 275 34.86 -3.88 -31.27
C CYS A 275 34.16 -2.73 -32.02
N GLU A 276 34.04 -2.81 -33.35
CA GLU A 276 33.33 -1.82 -34.18
C GLU A 276 31.81 -1.85 -33.95
N HIS A 277 31.24 -3.02 -33.66
CA HIS A 277 29.81 -3.14 -33.42
C HIS A 277 29.40 -2.69 -32.02
N GLU A 278 30.27 -2.92 -31.04
CA GLU A 278 30.04 -2.62 -29.62
C GLU A 278 30.50 -1.19 -29.24
N GLY A 279 31.55 -0.64 -29.88
CA GLY A 279 32.06 0.72 -29.63
C GLY A 279 31.24 1.86 -30.21
#